data_AF-A0A2N7XU60-F1
#
_entry.id   AF-A0A2N7XU60-F1
#
_cell.length_a   1.000
_cell.length_b   1.000
_cell.length_c   1.000
_cell.angle_alpha   90.00
_cell.angle_beta   90.00
_cell.angle_gamma   90.00
#
_symmetry.space_group_name_H-M   'P 1'
#
loop_
_entity.id
_entity.type
_entity.pdbx_description
1 polymer ?
#
loop_
_entity_poly.entity_id
_entity_poly.type
_entity_poly.pdbx_seq_one_letter_code
_entity_poly.pdbx_strand_id
1 'polypeptide(L)'
;MVEITDAQIDAALERGKMTLETEPRAATARYDRQLDRVIVDLTNGCTFAFPPQIAQGLESATADQLAEVEILGLGYGLHWEGLDADLSLP
;
A
#
# COMPACT_ATOMS: atom_id res chain seq x y z
N MET A 1 0.77 17.21 29.61
CA MET A 1 -0.09 17.00 28.43
C MET A 1 0.33 18.06 27.43
N VAL A 2 0.76 17.68 26.22
CA VAL A 2 1.11 18.67 25.19
C VAL A 2 -0.19 19.21 24.62
N GLU A 3 -0.40 20.53 24.68
CA GLU A 3 -1.52 21.17 24.00
C GLU A 3 -1.20 21.27 22.50
N ILE A 4 -2.09 20.72 21.68
CA ILE A 4 -2.01 20.84 20.21
C ILE A 4 -2.63 22.18 19.84
N THR A 5 -1.89 23.00 19.10
CA THR A 5 -2.36 24.32 18.64
C THR A 5 -3.05 24.22 17.29
N ASP A 6 -3.93 25.18 16.98
CA ASP A 6 -4.58 25.28 15.66
C ASP A 6 -3.55 25.33 14.52
N ALA A 7 -2.44 26.06 14.72
CA ALA A 7 -1.35 26.11 13.75
C ALA A 7 -0.69 24.73 13.50
N GLN A 8 -0.61 23.86 14.50
CA GLN A 8 -0.10 22.50 14.34
C GLN A 8 -1.10 21.62 13.57
N ILE A 9 -2.41 21.83 13.76
CA ILE A 9 -3.46 21.15 13.02
C ILE A 9 -3.41 21.57 11.54
N ASP A 10 -3.38 22.88 11.27
CA ASP A 10 -3.32 23.42 9.90
C ASP A 10 -2.08 22.93 9.16
N ALA A 11 -0.91 22.95 9.80
CA ALA A 11 0.32 22.44 9.20
C ALA A 11 0.24 20.92 8.91
N ALA A 12 -0.45 20.13 9.75
CA ALA A 12 -0.64 18.70 9.50
C ALA A 12 -1.59 18.44 8.33
N LEU A 13 -2.68 19.21 8.22
CA LEU A 13 -3.61 19.13 7.11
C LEU A 13 -2.92 19.46 5.79
N GLU A 14 -2.10 20.50 5.77
CA GLU A 14 -1.40 20.92 4.56
C GLU A 14 -0.35 19.89 4.11
N ARG A 15 0.40 19.31 5.06
CA ARG A 15 1.28 18.16 4.75
C ARG A 15 0.50 17.00 4.15
N GLY A 16 -0.65 16.65 4.73
CA GLY A 16 -1.51 15.59 4.23
C GLY A 16 -1.96 15.82 2.78
N LYS A 17 -2.34 17.06 2.43
CA LYS A 17 -2.70 17.42 1.04
C LYS A 17 -1.52 17.32 0.09
N MET A 18 -0.35 17.81 0.47
CA MET A 18 0.85 17.72 -0.36
C MET A 18 1.22 16.25 -0.62
N THR A 19 1.26 15.44 0.44
CA THR A 19 1.41 13.99 0.37
C THR A 19 0.35 13.37 -0.54
N LEU A 20 -0.89 13.87 -0.51
CA LEU A 20 -1.95 13.40 -1.41
C LEU A 20 -1.65 13.60 -2.89
N GLU A 21 -1.04 14.73 -3.23
CA GLU A 21 -0.73 15.12 -4.61
C GLU A 21 0.59 14.53 -5.12
N THR A 22 1.58 14.33 -4.25
CA THR A 22 2.96 14.03 -4.69
C THR A 22 3.40 12.59 -4.47
N GLU A 23 2.80 11.86 -3.52
CA GLU A 23 3.26 10.51 -3.18
C GLU A 23 2.65 9.43 -4.09
N PRO A 24 3.43 8.37 -4.42
CA PRO A 24 2.94 7.29 -5.26
C PRO A 24 1.87 6.46 -4.54
N ARG A 25 0.70 6.30 -5.15
CA ARG A 25 -0.41 5.49 -4.61
C ARG A 25 -0.66 4.27 -5.47
N ALA A 26 -1.07 3.16 -4.88
CA ALA A 26 -1.61 2.05 -5.66
C ALA A 26 -2.88 2.50 -6.40
N ALA A 27 -2.83 2.41 -7.72
CA ALA A 27 -4.00 2.48 -8.59
C ALA A 27 -4.59 1.07 -8.79
N THR A 28 -3.73 0.07 -8.98
CA THR A 28 -4.13 -1.34 -9.03
C THR A 28 -3.07 -2.23 -8.36
N ALA A 29 -3.50 -3.37 -7.86
CA ALA A 29 -2.64 -4.40 -7.30
C ALA A 29 -3.14 -5.77 -7.77
N ARG A 30 -2.22 -6.66 -8.12
CA ARG A 30 -2.53 -8.04 -8.50
C ARG A 30 -1.36 -8.95 -8.23
N TYR A 31 -1.64 -10.23 -8.00
CA TYR A 31 -0.62 -11.26 -8.05
C TYR A 31 -0.52 -11.87 -9.45
N ASP A 32 0.68 -11.90 -10.01
CA ASP A 32 1.00 -12.55 -11.28
C ASP A 32 1.61 -13.92 -11.01
N ARG A 33 0.85 -14.98 -11.31
CA ARG A 33 1.27 -16.38 -11.11
C ARG A 33 2.41 -16.82 -12.03
N GLN A 34 2.55 -16.20 -13.20
CA GLN A 34 3.60 -16.59 -14.15
C GLN A 34 4.95 -16.03 -13.73
N LEU A 35 4.95 -14.80 -13.21
CA LEU A 35 6.16 -14.13 -12.72
C LEU A 35 6.46 -14.40 -11.24
N ASP A 36 5.49 -14.95 -10.51
CA ASP A 36 5.51 -15.09 -9.05
C ASP A 36 5.83 -13.75 -8.38
N ARG A 37 5.02 -12.74 -8.69
CA ARG A 37 5.19 -11.36 -8.23
C ARG A 37 3.87 -10.73 -7.85
N VAL A 38 3.86 -9.96 -6.77
CA VAL A 38 2.81 -8.95 -6.56
C VAL A 38 3.20 -7.74 -7.40
N ILE A 39 2.29 -7.31 -8.28
CA ILE A 39 2.45 -6.17 -9.17
C ILE A 39 1.51 -5.06 -8.68
N VAL A 40 2.08 -3.87 -8.47
CA VAL A 40 1.37 -2.68 -8.04
C VAL A 40 1.58 -1.61 -9.10
N ASP A 41 0.52 -1.25 -9.80
CA ASP A 41 0.53 -0.12 -10.73
C ASP A 41 0.14 1.14 -9.97
N LEU A 42 0.99 2.16 -10.03
CA LEU A 42 0.87 3.38 -9.24
C LEU A 42 0.17 4.49 -10.05
N THR A 43 -0.49 5.40 -9.36
CA THR A 43 -1.20 6.54 -9.97
C THR A 43 -0.31 7.48 -10.78
N ASN A 44 0.99 7.49 -10.51
CA ASN A 44 1.99 8.26 -11.25
C ASN A 44 2.48 7.56 -12.54
N GLY A 45 1.93 6.39 -12.88
CA GLY A 45 2.27 5.62 -14.07
C GLY A 45 3.47 4.68 -13.91
N CYS A 46 4.11 4.64 -12.74
CA CYS A 46 5.14 3.65 -12.43
C CYS A 46 4.51 2.31 -12.02
N THR A 47 5.25 1.23 -12.23
CA THR A 47 4.89 -0.11 -11.73
C THR A 47 5.97 -0.58 -10.76
N PHE A 48 5.54 -1.07 -9.59
CA PHE A 48 6.39 -1.74 -8.62
C PHE A 48 6.03 -3.23 -8.58
N ALA A 49 7.04 -4.11 -8.54
CA ALA A 49 6.81 -5.54 -8.44
C ALA A 49 7.81 -6.18 -7.48
N PHE A 50 7.31 -7.06 -6.61
CA PHE A 50 8.13 -7.74 -5.61
C PHE A 50 7.75 -9.22 -5.46
N PRO A 51 8.71 -10.10 -5.12
CA PRO A 51 8.39 -11.48 -4.76
C PRO A 51 7.64 -11.50 -3.43
N PRO A 52 6.47 -12.17 -3.32
CA PRO A 52 5.70 -12.16 -2.08
C PRO A 52 6.48 -12.77 -0.90
N GLN A 53 7.42 -13.68 -1.15
CA GLN A 53 8.12 -14.42 -0.10
C GLN A 53 9.09 -13.57 0.74
N ILE A 54 9.41 -12.34 0.30
CA ILE A 54 10.24 -11.40 1.08
C ILE A 54 9.41 -10.40 1.87
N ALA A 55 8.10 -10.35 1.64
CA ALA A 55 7.19 -9.46 2.33
C ALA A 55 6.66 -10.16 3.59
N GLN A 56 6.71 -9.43 4.71
CA GLN A 56 6.24 -9.93 5.99
C GLN A 56 4.76 -10.33 5.90
N GLY A 57 4.42 -11.52 6.36
CA GLY A 57 3.05 -12.07 6.33
C GLY A 57 2.69 -12.82 5.05
N LEU A 58 3.53 -12.78 4.01
CA LEU A 58 3.29 -13.44 2.73
C LEU A 58 4.28 -14.59 2.44
N GLU A 59 5.19 -14.89 3.36
CA GLU A 59 6.34 -15.79 3.16
C GLU A 59 5.94 -17.19 2.71
N SER A 60 4.79 -17.66 3.19
CA SER A 60 4.24 -19.00 2.92
C SER A 60 2.84 -18.94 2.29
N ALA A 61 2.43 -17.77 1.79
CA ALA A 61 1.12 -17.60 1.19
C ALA A 61 1.01 -18.41 -0.12
N THR A 62 -0.16 -19.02 -0.33
CA THR A 62 -0.45 -19.71 -1.59
C THR A 62 -0.75 -18.73 -2.71
N ALA A 63 -0.62 -19.18 -3.96
CA ALA A 63 -0.95 -18.38 -5.13
C ALA A 63 -2.42 -17.87 -5.13
N ASP A 64 -3.34 -18.62 -4.52
CA ASP A 64 -4.75 -18.24 -4.44
C ASP A 64 -4.95 -17.16 -3.38
N GLN A 65 -4.36 -17.33 -2.20
CA GLN A 65 -4.38 -16.29 -1.16
C GLN A 65 -3.72 -14.99 -1.64
N LEU A 66 -2.59 -15.07 -2.35
CA LEU A 66 -1.90 -13.90 -2.89
C LEU A 66 -2.75 -13.14 -3.94
N ALA A 67 -3.61 -13.85 -4.67
CA ALA A 67 -4.50 -13.27 -5.67
C ALA A 67 -5.67 -12.48 -5.05
N GLU A 68 -5.94 -12.64 -3.75
CA GLU A 68 -6.97 -11.91 -2.99
C GLU A 68 -6.49 -10.53 -2.50
N VAL A 69 -5.43 -9.98 -3.10
CA VAL A 69 -4.92 -8.65 -2.74
C VAL A 69 -5.97 -7.57 -2.95
N GLU A 70 -6.17 -6.76 -1.92
CA GLU A 70 -7.04 -5.58 -1.94
C GLU A 70 -6.22 -4.31 -1.69
N ILE A 71 -6.67 -3.19 -2.24
CA ILE A 71 -6.07 -1.88 -1.96
C ILE A 71 -6.89 -1.21 -0.86
N LEU A 72 -6.22 -0.85 0.23
CA LEU A 72 -6.81 -0.10 1.34
C LEU A 72 -6.35 1.36 1.34
N GLY A 73 -7.15 2.18 2.04
CA GLY A 73 -6.83 3.56 2.41
C GLY A 73 -6.31 4.41 1.25
N LEU A 74 -7.18 4.95 0.40
CA LEU A 74 -6.83 5.87 -0.71
C LEU A 74 -5.60 5.45 -1.58
N GLY A 75 -5.20 4.17 -1.57
CA GLY A 75 -4.02 3.66 -2.29
C GLY A 75 -2.72 3.55 -1.48
N TYR A 76 -2.78 3.67 -0.14
CA TYR A 76 -1.62 3.59 0.75
C TYR A 76 -1.35 2.19 1.31
N GLY A 77 -2.30 1.27 1.21
CA GLY A 77 -2.16 -0.07 1.78
C GLY A 77 -2.51 -1.14 0.76
N LEU A 78 -1.80 -2.27 0.85
CA LEU A 78 -2.24 -3.54 0.30
C LEU A 78 -2.65 -4.44 1.45
N HIS A 79 -3.76 -5.15 1.28
CA HIS A 79 -4.34 -6.00 2.30
C HIS A 79 -4.69 -7.37 1.76
N TRP A 80 -4.50 -8.39 2.58
CA TRP A 80 -4.93 -9.76 2.33
C TRP A 80 -5.72 -10.25 3.55
N GLU A 81 -7.05 -10.19 3.48
CA GLU A 81 -7.96 -10.54 4.59
C GLU A 81 -7.72 -11.97 5.09
N GLY A 82 -7.63 -12.94 4.17
CA GLY A 82 -7.40 -14.34 4.53
C GLY A 82 -6.02 -14.63 5.15
N LEU A 83 -5.09 -13.67 5.07
CA LEU A 83 -3.74 -13.76 5.63
C LEU A 83 -3.56 -12.85 6.86
N ASP A 84 -4.53 -11.98 7.16
CA ASP A 84 -4.41 -10.92 8.16
C ASP A 84 -3.10 -10.12 8.00
N ALA A 85 -2.79 -9.77 6.74
CA ALA A 85 -1.54 -9.15 6.35
C ALA A 85 -1.76 -7.83 5.64
N ASP A 86 -1.02 -6.80 6.07
CA ASP A 86 -1.02 -5.46 5.50
C ASP A 86 0.38 -5.03 5.09
N LEU A 87 0.51 -4.47 3.89
CA LEU A 87 1.74 -3.82 3.42
C LEU A 87 1.47 -2.34 3.14
N SER A 88 2.28 -1.47 3.74
CA SER A 88 2.22 -0.03 3.49
C SER A 88 2.94 0.32 2.20
N LEU A 89 2.32 1.18 1.42
CA LEU A 89 2.94 1.99 0.39
C LEU A 89 3.29 3.36 1.00
N PRO A 90 4.45 3.93 0.67
CA PRO A 90 4.89 5.22 1.18
C PRO A 90 4.05 6.38 0.66
#